data_AF-A0A3M4T8P2-F1
#
_entry.id   AF-A0A3M4T8P2-F1
#
_cell.length_a   1.000
_cell.length_b   1.000
_cell.length_c   1.000
_cell.angle_alpha   90.00
_cell.angle_beta   90.00
_cell.angle_gamma   90.00
#
_symmetry.space_group_name_H-M   'P 1'
#
loop_
_entity.id
_entity.type
_entity.pdbx_description
1 polymer ?
#
loop_
_entity_poly.entity_id
_entity_poly.type
_entity_poly.pdbx_seq_one_letter_code
_entity_poly.pdbx_strand_id
1 'polypeptide(L)'
;MIIMKPAYPPLLQMSPAYTPRPLKNLFTANQCWAHLLKEGGLRDIEVESVTKMLACGTSILGVKHYTCGNHSCPHVKYLCNTCSCRACPSCGKKATDQWIA
;
A
#
# COMPACT_ATOMS: atom_id res chain seq x y z
N MET A 1 -31.02 37.83 5.41
CA MET A 1 -29.96 38.65 6.04
C MET A 1 -29.26 37.77 7.08
N ILE A 2 -27.92 37.82 7.12
CA ILE A 2 -27.00 37.29 8.16
C ILE A 2 -26.72 35.77 8.06
N ILE A 3 -25.73 35.35 7.27
CA ILE A 3 -24.26 35.28 7.50
C ILE A 3 -23.81 33.97 8.19
N MET A 4 -23.29 33.07 7.36
CA MET A 4 -22.06 32.28 7.43
C MET A 4 -21.33 32.00 8.77
N LYS A 5 -20.96 30.70 8.89
CA LYS A 5 -19.80 30.03 9.54
C LYS A 5 -19.97 29.49 10.98
N PRO A 6 -19.77 28.17 11.21
CA PRO A 6 -19.16 27.71 12.45
C PRO A 6 -17.66 28.03 12.42
N ALA A 7 -17.19 28.74 13.45
CA ALA A 7 -15.78 29.00 13.70
C ALA A 7 -15.11 27.72 14.21
N TYR A 8 -14.25 27.12 13.39
CA TYR A 8 -13.25 26.18 13.91
C TYR A 8 -11.99 26.99 14.29
N PRO A 9 -11.46 26.83 15.51
CA PRO A 9 -10.23 27.50 15.94
C PRO A 9 -9.00 26.98 15.18
N PRO A 10 -7.89 27.75 15.16
CA PRO A 10 -6.81 27.58 14.21
C PRO A 10 -5.87 26.44 14.57
N LEU A 11 -5.54 25.65 13.55
CA LEU A 11 -4.24 25.00 13.32
C LEU A 11 -3.55 24.41 14.55
N LEU A 12 -4.07 23.28 15.04
CA LEU A 12 -3.14 22.24 15.48
C LEU A 12 -2.37 21.80 14.24
N GLN A 13 -1.06 22.07 14.23
CA GLN A 13 -0.13 21.53 13.25
C GLN A 13 -0.39 20.03 13.14
N MET A 14 -1.06 19.64 12.06
CA MET A 14 -1.06 18.26 11.63
C MET A 14 0.39 17.98 11.26
N SER A 15 1.09 17.25 12.13
CA SER A 15 2.23 16.43 11.71
C SER A 15 1.88 15.82 10.36
N PRO A 16 2.81 15.76 9.37
CA PRO A 16 2.46 15.26 8.04
C PRO A 16 1.73 13.95 8.22
N ALA A 17 0.45 13.94 7.81
CA ALA A 17 -0.45 12.84 8.07
C ALA A 17 0.27 11.55 7.68
N TYR A 18 0.35 10.59 8.62
CA TYR A 18 1.02 9.32 8.37
C TYR A 18 0.59 8.78 7.00
N THR A 19 1.51 8.79 6.03
CA THR A 19 1.20 8.31 4.69
C THR A 19 1.37 6.80 4.71
N PRO A 20 0.29 6.03 4.53
CA PRO A 20 0.44 4.59 4.44
C PRO A 20 1.32 4.27 3.23
N ARG A 21 2.43 3.54 3.49
CA ARG A 21 3.39 2.99 2.51
C ARG A 21 4.43 3.97 1.94
N PRO A 22 5.28 4.59 2.79
CA PRO A 22 6.32 5.53 2.34
C PRO A 22 7.32 4.88 1.36
N LEU A 23 7.69 3.61 1.59
CA LEU A 23 8.61 2.88 0.71
C LEU A 23 8.05 2.65 -0.69
N LYS A 24 6.77 2.27 -0.82
CA LYS A 24 6.18 2.08 -2.15
C LYS A 24 6.19 3.38 -2.94
N ASN A 25 5.78 4.47 -2.29
CA ASN A 25 5.75 5.79 -2.91
C ASN A 25 7.15 6.20 -3.38
N LEU A 26 8.18 5.99 -2.56
CA LEU A 26 9.58 6.28 -2.90
C LEU A 26 10.02 5.57 -4.19
N PHE A 27 9.75 4.26 -4.29
CA PHE A 27 10.17 3.47 -5.45
C PHE A 27 9.30 3.71 -6.70
N THR A 28 8.06 4.18 -6.55
CA THR A 28 7.20 4.54 -7.69
C THR A 28 7.36 5.99 -8.16
N ALA A 29 7.84 6.89 -7.29
CA ALA A 29 8.01 8.30 -7.62
C ALA A 29 8.98 8.47 -8.78
N ASN A 30 8.61 9.30 -9.76
CA ASN A 30 9.44 9.64 -10.92
C ASN A 30 10.05 8.42 -11.64
N GLN A 31 9.37 7.27 -11.62
CA GLN A 31 9.87 6.01 -12.19
C GLN A 31 11.22 5.55 -11.59
N CYS A 32 11.57 5.99 -10.38
CA CYS A 32 12.88 5.77 -9.75
C CYS A 32 13.31 4.30 -9.76
N TRP A 33 12.39 3.37 -9.46
CA TRP A 33 12.70 1.94 -9.52
C TRP A 33 13.12 1.46 -10.91
N ALA A 34 12.45 1.93 -11.96
CA ALA A 34 12.81 1.57 -13.34
C ALA A 34 14.17 2.16 -13.74
N HIS A 35 14.54 3.34 -13.23
CA HIS A 35 15.86 3.92 -13.43
C HIS A 35 16.96 3.09 -12.74
N LEU A 36 16.77 2.74 -11.47
CA LEU A 36 17.71 1.88 -10.72
C LEU A 36 17.91 0.51 -11.38
N LEU A 37 16.84 -0.11 -11.90
CA LEU A 37 16.95 -1.36 -12.64
C LEU A 37 17.79 -1.25 -13.93
N LYS A 38 17.77 -0.09 -14.58
CA LYS A 38 18.58 0.17 -15.79
C LYS A 38 20.03 0.46 -15.47
N GLU A 39 20.30 1.19 -14.39
CA GLU A 39 21.66 1.47 -13.92
C GLU A 39 22.38 0.18 -13.47
N GLY A 40 21.63 -0.77 -12.90
CA GLY A 40 22.17 -2.05 -12.46
C GLY A 40 22.91 -1.95 -11.13
N GLY A 41 23.78 -2.92 -10.84
CA GLY A 41 24.56 -2.98 -9.59
C GLY A 41 23.80 -3.45 -8.35
N LEU A 42 22.51 -3.75 -8.49
CA LEU A 42 21.68 -4.34 -7.44
C LEU A 42 21.86 -5.85 -7.38
N ARG A 43 21.80 -6.41 -6.17
CA ARG A 43 21.76 -7.86 -5.97
C ARG A 43 20.40 -8.41 -6.36
N ASP A 44 20.35 -9.65 -6.83
CA ASP A 44 19.10 -10.33 -7.20
C ASP A 44 18.05 -10.27 -6.08
N ILE A 45 18.47 -10.44 -4.82
CA ILE A 45 17.56 -10.39 -3.67
C ILE A 45 16.94 -9.00 -3.45
N GLU A 46 17.65 -7.93 -3.80
CA GLU A 46 17.14 -6.55 -3.70
C GLU A 46 16.10 -6.30 -4.78
N VAL A 47 16.41 -6.72 -6.01
CA VAL A 47 15.48 -6.68 -7.14
C VAL A 47 14.21 -7.47 -6.85
N GLU A 48 14.36 -8.70 -6.35
CA GLU A 48 13.24 -9.57 -5.99
C GLU A 48 12.38 -8.94 -4.88
N SER A 49 13.02 -8.46 -3.81
CA SER A 49 12.32 -7.91 -2.65
C SER A 49 11.54 -6.65 -2.97
N VAL A 50 12.15 -5.70 -3.70
CA VAL A 50 11.48 -4.44 -4.10
C VAL A 50 10.38 -4.71 -5.11
N THR A 51 10.61 -5.59 -6.09
CA THR A 51 9.59 -5.98 -7.08
C THR A 51 8.37 -6.63 -6.41
N LYS A 52 8.59 -7.59 -5.50
CA LYS A 52 7.52 -8.21 -4.70
C LYS A 52 6.79 -7.19 -3.84
N MET A 53 7.52 -6.28 -3.18
CA MET A 53 6.93 -5.19 -2.40
C MET A 53 6.02 -4.31 -3.26
N LEU A 54 6.47 -3.88 -4.43
CA LEU A 54 5.70 -3.02 -5.33
C LEU A 54 4.42 -3.71 -5.81
N ALA A 55 4.52 -4.98 -6.22
CA ALA A 55 3.37 -5.79 -6.64
C ALA A 55 2.39 -6.14 -5.50
N CYS A 56 2.80 -6.03 -4.23
CA CYS A 56 1.97 -6.47 -3.09
C CYS A 56 0.62 -5.74 -3.01
N GLY A 57 -0.50 -6.48 -3.01
CA GLY A 57 -1.83 -5.88 -2.89
C GLY A 57 -2.32 -5.20 -4.16
N THR A 58 -1.66 -5.43 -5.30
CA THR A 58 -2.20 -5.11 -6.63
C THR A 58 -2.76 -6.37 -7.28
N SER A 59 -3.48 -6.22 -8.39
CA SER A 59 -4.03 -7.35 -9.15
C SER A 59 -2.95 -8.22 -9.82
N ILE A 60 -1.70 -7.74 -9.88
CA ILE A 60 -0.56 -8.47 -10.48
C ILE A 60 -0.33 -9.81 -9.79
N LEU A 61 -0.53 -9.88 -8.47
CA LEU A 61 -0.37 -11.12 -7.69
C LEU A 61 -1.63 -11.99 -7.64
N GLY A 62 -2.64 -11.65 -8.43
CA GLY A 62 -3.95 -12.29 -8.43
C GLY A 62 -4.94 -11.62 -7.47
N VAL A 63 -6.22 -11.84 -7.76
CA VAL A 63 -7.35 -11.23 -7.06
C VAL A 63 -8.37 -12.31 -6.71
N LYS A 64 -8.87 -12.26 -5.48
CA LYS A 64 -10.03 -13.05 -5.05
C LYS A 64 -11.28 -12.19 -5.20
N HIS A 65 -12.25 -12.70 -5.93
CA HIS A 65 -13.55 -12.07 -6.12
C HIS A 65 -14.56 -12.70 -5.16
N TYR A 66 -15.20 -11.87 -4.34
CA TYR A 66 -16.23 -12.27 -3.40
C TYR A 66 -17.55 -11.60 -3.76
N THR A 67 -18.59 -12.40 -3.88
CA THR A 67 -19.97 -11.96 -4.07
C THR A 67 -20.79 -12.27 -2.83
N CYS A 68 -21.88 -11.54 -2.62
CA CYS A 68 -22.85 -11.90 -1.60
C CYS A 68 -23.58 -13.20 -2.02
N GLY A 69 -23.92 -14.06 -1.05
CA GLY A 69 -24.75 -15.25 -1.32
C GLY A 69 -26.20 -14.91 -1.67
N ASN A 70 -26.66 -13.70 -1.36
CA ASN A 70 -27.96 -13.19 -1.80
C ASN A 70 -27.87 -12.74 -3.27
N HIS A 71 -28.64 -13.37 -4.14
CA HIS A 71 -28.61 -13.15 -5.59
C HIS A 71 -29.16 -11.78 -6.01
N SER A 72 -29.93 -11.11 -5.14
CA SER A 72 -30.41 -9.74 -5.39
C SER A 72 -29.45 -8.66 -4.87
N CYS A 73 -28.34 -9.04 -4.23
CA CYS A 73 -27.38 -8.12 -3.66
C CYS A 73 -26.25 -7.84 -4.66
N PRO A 74 -26.09 -6.61 -5.18
CA PRO A 74 -25.06 -6.28 -6.17
C PRO A 74 -23.66 -6.12 -5.56
N HIS A 75 -23.49 -6.34 -4.26
CA HIS A 75 -22.21 -6.13 -3.59
C HIS A 75 -21.16 -7.14 -4.05
N VAL A 76 -20.03 -6.60 -4.50
CA VAL A 76 -18.83 -7.34 -4.86
C VAL A 76 -17.64 -6.79 -4.09
N LYS A 77 -16.73 -7.69 -3.68
CA LYS A 77 -15.47 -7.31 -3.04
C LYS A 77 -14.32 -8.00 -3.75
N TYR A 78 -13.34 -7.20 -4.16
CA TYR A 78 -12.09 -7.68 -4.72
C TYR A 78 -11.01 -7.59 -3.66
N LEU A 79 -10.31 -8.70 -3.44
CA LEU A 79 -9.18 -8.76 -2.52
C LEU A 79 -7.93 -9.18 -3.28
N CYS A 80 -6.99 -8.26 -3.45
CA CYS A 80 -5.70 -8.54 -4.04
C CYS A 80 -4.83 -9.38 -3.10
N ASN A 81 -4.09 -10.34 -3.66
CA ASN A 81 -3.16 -11.15 -2.92
C ASN A 81 -1.95 -10.33 -2.42
N THR A 82 -1.32 -10.83 -1.36
CA THR A 82 -0.13 -10.22 -0.76
C THR A 82 1.14 -10.93 -1.22
N CYS A 83 2.27 -10.21 -1.25
CA CYS A 83 3.54 -10.77 -1.70
C CYS A 83 4.23 -11.72 -0.71
N SER A 84 3.81 -11.72 0.56
CA SER A 84 4.43 -12.51 1.66
C SER A 84 5.93 -12.27 1.86
N CYS A 85 6.49 -11.20 1.26
CA CYS A 85 7.89 -10.83 1.40
C CYS A 85 8.12 -10.11 2.74
N ARG A 86 9.17 -10.49 3.47
CA ARG A 86 9.53 -9.87 4.76
C ARG A 86 9.98 -8.41 4.62
N ALA A 87 10.56 -8.02 3.48
CA ALA A 87 10.94 -6.64 3.20
C ALA A 87 9.75 -5.72 2.89
N CYS A 88 8.57 -6.29 2.60
CA CYS A 88 7.38 -5.48 2.36
C CYS A 88 6.89 -4.86 3.67
N PRO A 89 6.64 -3.53 3.74
CA PRO A 89 6.26 -2.86 4.98
C PRO A 89 4.90 -3.35 5.51
N SER A 90 4.02 -3.87 4.64
CA SER A 90 2.73 -4.43 5.06
C SER A 90 2.85 -5.90 5.47
N CYS A 91 3.50 -6.74 4.65
CA CYS A 91 3.60 -8.18 4.94
C CYS A 91 4.59 -8.47 6.05
N GLY A 92 5.76 -7.83 6.03
CA GLY A 92 6.78 -7.97 7.05
C GLY A 92 6.29 -7.54 8.43
N LYS A 93 5.60 -6.38 8.52
CA LYS A 93 4.99 -5.94 9.78
C LYS A 93 3.97 -6.96 10.30
N LYS A 94 3.05 -7.42 9.44
CA LYS A 94 2.08 -8.46 9.81
C LYS A 94 2.76 -9.72 10.32
N ALA A 95 3.80 -10.20 9.64
CA ALA A 95 4.54 -11.40 10.04
C ALA A 95 5.24 -11.21 11.39
N THR A 96 5.85 -10.05 11.63
CA THR A 96 6.45 -9.71 12.93
C THR A 96 5.40 -9.66 14.03
N ASP A 97 4.24 -9.06 13.78
CA ASP A 97 3.16 -8.97 14.77
C ASP A 97 2.61 -10.34 15.14
N GLN A 98 2.48 -11.23 14.15
CA GLN A 98 2.06 -12.62 14.36
C GLN A 98 3.11 -13.46 15.09
N TRP A 99 4.39 -13.12 14.97
CA TRP A 99 5.47 -13.81 15.69
C TRP A 99 5.55 -13.40 17.17
N ILE A 100 5.17 -12.16 17.49
CA ILE A 100 5.19 -11.64 18.87
C ILE A 100 3.95 -12.06 19.68
N ALA A 101 2.83 -12.31 19.00
CA ALA A 101 1.56 -12.73 19.61
C ALA A 101 1.61 -14.17 20.14
#